data_AF-A0A2H0CD66-F1
#
_entry.id   AF-A0A2H0CD66-F1
#
_cell.length_a   1.000
_cell.length_b   1.000
_cell.length_c   1.000
_cell.angle_alpha   90.00
_cell.angle_beta   90.00
_cell.angle_gamma   90.00
#
_symmetry.space_group_name_H-M   'P 1'
#
loop_
_entity.id
_entity.type
_entity.pdbx_description
1 polymer ?
#
loop_
_entity_poly.entity_id
_entity_poly.type
_entity_poly.pdbx_seq_one_letter_code
_entity_poly.pdbx_strand_id
1 'polypeptide(L)'
;MINARFLRIFIFFSVILFISPLMLFKGYAATEDTIDIGDGSSSFITTKAWEMYNKKEYLSALAYAEKCIELYESEAVTQQEFLTRYPEKKDISKYWALNDVGTCYYIAGLVSLKTGENEQARGYFTFITKSLPYASCWDPKGWYWKVRPEANKKLQKLKQ
;
A
#
# COMPACT_ATOMS: atom_id res chain seq x y z
N MET A 1 35.53 -43.88 -53.01
CA MET A 1 34.76 -44.45 -51.88
C MET A 1 34.59 -43.33 -50.88
N ILE A 2 33.47 -42.62 -50.78
CA ILE A 2 32.13 -43.05 -50.34
C ILE A 2 31.03 -42.48 -51.26
N ASN A 3 29.95 -43.25 -51.39
CA ASN A 3 28.85 -43.11 -52.33
C ASN A 3 27.86 -41.96 -52.05
N ALA A 4 27.26 -41.51 -53.14
CA ALA A 4 26.10 -40.63 -53.22
C ALA A 4 24.83 -41.20 -52.54
N ARG A 5 23.90 -40.29 -52.19
CA ARG A 5 22.48 -40.24 -52.61
C ARG A 5 21.58 -39.65 -51.51
N PHE A 6 20.88 -38.54 -51.79
CA PHE A 6 19.42 -38.50 -52.00
C PHE A 6 18.86 -37.06 -51.90
N LEU A 7 18.47 -36.59 -53.08
CA LEU A 7 17.47 -35.57 -53.39
C LEU A 7 16.19 -35.71 -52.54
N ARG A 8 15.72 -34.64 -51.87
CA ARG A 8 14.29 -34.32 -51.70
C ARG A 8 14.02 -32.81 -51.58
N ILE A 9 13.33 -32.32 -52.60
CA ILE A 9 12.61 -31.06 -52.74
C ILE A 9 11.45 -31.02 -51.73
N PHE A 10 11.24 -29.90 -51.00
CA PHE A 10 9.94 -29.40 -50.53
C PHE A 10 10.11 -27.89 -50.19
N ILE A 11 9.72 -26.99 -51.10
CA ILE A 11 8.48 -26.19 -51.07
C ILE A 11 8.43 -25.15 -49.93
N PHE A 12 8.50 -23.88 -50.35
CA PHE A 12 8.02 -22.65 -49.74
C PHE A 12 7.17 -22.80 -48.47
N PHE A 13 7.64 -22.20 -47.38
CA PHE A 13 6.74 -21.54 -46.42
C PHE A 13 7.30 -20.16 -46.08
N SER A 14 6.66 -19.17 -46.69
CA SER A 14 6.68 -17.78 -46.27
C SER A 14 6.20 -17.71 -44.81
N VAL A 15 7.08 -17.32 -43.89
CA VAL A 15 6.67 -16.93 -42.53
C VAL A 15 6.91 -15.44 -42.38
N ILE A 16 5.88 -14.73 -42.84
CA ILE A 16 5.31 -13.48 -42.33
C ILE A 16 6.10 -12.84 -41.18
N LEU A 17 6.63 -11.65 -41.48
CA LEU A 17 6.90 -10.56 -40.55
C LEU A 17 5.74 -10.38 -39.55
N PHE A 18 5.93 -10.81 -38.31
CA PHE A 18 5.30 -10.14 -37.17
C PHE A 18 6.38 -9.33 -36.47
N ILE A 19 6.61 -8.12 -36.99
CA ILE A 19 7.15 -7.02 -36.19
C ILE A 19 6.10 -6.79 -35.11
N SER A 20 6.27 -7.47 -33.98
CA SER A 20 5.62 -7.09 -32.74
C SER A 20 5.92 -5.60 -32.53
N PRO A 21 4.91 -4.74 -32.35
CA PRO A 21 5.20 -3.39 -31.91
C PRO A 21 5.80 -3.54 -30.53
N LEU A 22 7.12 -3.34 -30.48
CA LEU A 22 7.90 -2.91 -29.35
C LEU A 22 6.94 -2.30 -28.33
N MET A 23 6.56 -3.10 -27.32
CA MET A 23 5.94 -2.56 -26.13
C MET A 23 6.95 -1.53 -25.64
N LEU A 24 6.62 -0.26 -25.85
CA LEU A 24 7.16 0.83 -25.10
C LEU A 24 6.75 0.54 -23.66
N PHE A 25 7.54 -0.31 -23.01
CA PHE A 25 7.75 -0.23 -21.59
C PHE A 25 8.25 1.18 -21.39
N LYS A 26 7.32 2.12 -21.16
CA LYS A 26 7.63 3.38 -20.51
C LYS A 26 8.22 2.93 -19.19
N GLY A 27 9.54 2.79 -19.17
CA GLY A 27 10.31 2.69 -17.94
C GLY A 27 9.94 3.94 -17.16
N TYR A 28 9.00 3.80 -16.24
CA TYR A 28 8.90 4.72 -15.14
C TYR A 28 10.09 4.33 -14.27
N ALA A 29 11.25 4.86 -14.61
CA ALA A 29 12.34 4.96 -13.67
C ALA A 29 11.80 5.89 -12.57
N ALA A 30 11.14 5.29 -11.58
CA ALA A 30 10.94 5.95 -10.30
C ALA A 30 12.34 6.23 -9.80
N THR A 31 12.71 7.50 -9.79
CA THR A 31 13.84 7.94 -8.98
C THR A 31 13.48 7.51 -7.56
N GLU A 32 14.29 6.65 -6.94
CA GLU A 32 14.29 6.51 -5.48
C GLU A 32 14.79 7.86 -4.92
N ASP A 33 13.94 8.89 -5.00
CA ASP A 33 14.08 10.03 -4.12
C ASP A 33 13.80 9.47 -2.73
N THR A 34 14.87 9.26 -1.97
CA THR A 34 14.80 8.81 -0.59
C THR A 34 13.86 9.76 0.16
N ILE A 35 12.64 9.30 0.44
CA ILE A 35 11.64 10.11 1.15
C ILE A 35 12.20 10.56 2.50
N ASP A 36 12.00 11.82 2.86
CA ASP A 36 12.48 12.38 4.12
C ASP A 36 11.67 11.80 5.29
N ILE A 37 12.26 10.86 6.03
CA ILE A 37 11.63 10.22 7.18
C ILE A 37 11.89 10.96 8.50
N GLY A 38 12.57 12.13 8.47
CA GLY A 38 12.81 12.95 9.65
C GLY A 38 13.57 12.21 10.76
N ASP A 39 12.98 12.12 11.95
CA ASP A 39 13.53 11.37 13.09
C ASP A 39 13.34 9.84 12.97
N GLY A 40 12.76 9.39 11.86
CA GLY A 40 12.44 8.00 11.58
C GLY A 40 11.21 7.50 12.35
N SER A 41 10.61 8.29 13.24
CA SER A 41 9.47 7.84 14.05
C SER A 41 8.24 7.56 13.20
N SER A 42 7.45 6.57 13.62
CA SER A 42 6.16 6.28 13.00
C SER A 42 5.26 7.53 12.96
N SER A 43 5.27 8.32 14.03
CA SER A 43 4.43 9.52 14.16
C SER A 43 4.80 10.60 13.13
N PHE A 44 6.09 10.85 12.90
CA PHE A 44 6.55 11.77 11.87
C PHE A 44 6.11 11.29 10.48
N ILE A 45 6.35 10.02 10.17
CA ILE A 45 6.04 9.42 8.87
C ILE A 45 4.52 9.43 8.61
N THR A 46 3.70 9.05 9.59
CA THR A 46 2.23 9.12 9.49
C THR A 46 1.74 10.56 9.33
N THR A 47 2.37 11.53 10.01
CA THR A 47 2.06 12.96 9.82
C THR A 47 2.34 13.39 8.39
N LYS A 48 3.49 13.00 7.82
CA LYS A 48 3.82 13.27 6.41
C LYS A 48 2.84 12.62 5.45
N ALA A 49 2.41 11.39 5.71
CA ALA A 49 1.39 10.73 4.90
C ALA A 49 0.07 11.54 4.86
N TRP A 50 -0.39 12.05 6.00
CA TRP A 50 -1.56 12.93 6.06
C TRP A 50 -1.33 14.27 5.34
N GLU A 51 -0.17 14.90 5.54
CA GLU A 51 0.19 16.16 4.87
C GLU A 51 0.09 16.01 3.35
N MET A 52 0.71 14.96 2.79
CA MET A 52 0.71 14.69 1.35
C MET A 52 -0.70 14.35 0.85
N TYR A 53 -1.45 13.54 1.59
CA TYR A 53 -2.84 13.21 1.24
C TYR A 53 -3.71 14.47 1.15
N ASN A 54 -3.58 15.37 2.13
CA ASN A 54 -4.35 16.63 2.17
C ASN A 54 -3.96 17.59 1.04
N LYS A 55 -2.71 17.56 0.59
CA LYS A 55 -2.23 18.26 -0.61
C LYS A 55 -2.65 17.61 -1.92
N LYS A 56 -3.30 16.44 -1.87
CA LYS A 56 -3.66 15.58 -3.02
C LYS A 56 -2.43 15.01 -3.75
N GLU A 57 -1.28 14.98 -3.10
CA GLU A 57 -0.06 14.34 -3.57
C GLU A 57 -0.13 12.85 -3.24
N TYR A 58 -1.01 12.12 -3.94
CA TYR A 58 -1.38 10.77 -3.55
C TYR A 58 -0.24 9.75 -3.63
N LEU A 59 0.66 9.87 -4.61
CA LEU A 59 1.83 9.00 -4.71
C LEU A 59 2.77 9.20 -3.51
N SER A 60 3.06 10.46 -3.15
CA SER A 60 3.87 10.78 -1.96
C SER A 60 3.19 10.31 -0.68
N ALA A 61 1.86 10.48 -0.57
CA ALA A 61 1.09 10.02 0.57
C ALA A 61 1.16 8.50 0.75
N LEU A 62 1.06 7.75 -0.35
CA LEU A 62 1.21 6.30 -0.36
C LEU A 62 2.63 5.91 0.02
N ALA A 63 3.66 6.54 -0.53
CA ALA A 63 5.06 6.26 -0.22
C ALA A 63 5.37 6.41 1.28
N TYR A 64 4.90 7.49 1.92
CA TYR A 64 5.03 7.65 3.37
C TYR A 64 4.23 6.60 4.15
N ALA A 65 2.99 6.31 3.74
CA ALA A 65 2.17 5.30 4.40
C ALA A 65 2.81 3.92 4.34
N GLU A 66 3.28 3.49 3.16
CA GLU A 66 3.96 2.22 2.95
C GLU A 66 5.28 2.15 3.71
N LYS A 67 6.04 3.25 3.79
CA LYS A 67 7.26 3.28 4.60
C LYS A 67 6.98 3.10 6.09
N CYS A 68 5.93 3.71 6.63
CA CYS A 68 5.53 3.46 8.01
C CYS A 68 5.13 2.00 8.23
N ILE A 69 4.39 1.41 7.28
CA ILE A 69 3.96 0.01 7.33
C ILE A 69 5.19 -0.91 7.30
N GLU A 70 6.11 -0.70 6.35
CA GLU A 70 7.34 -1.46 6.19
C GLU A 70 8.18 -1.49 7.47
N LEU A 71 8.35 -0.34 8.11
CA LEU A 71 9.20 -0.21 9.30
C LEU A 71 8.55 -0.76 10.56
N TYR A 72 7.22 -0.66 10.70
CA TYR A 72 6.56 -0.79 12.00
C TYR A 72 5.41 -1.80 12.06
N GLU A 73 5.04 -2.47 10.97
CA GLU A 73 3.91 -3.41 10.98
C GLU A 73 4.08 -4.55 11.98
N SER A 74 5.27 -5.15 12.05
CA SER A 74 5.54 -6.26 12.99
C SER A 74 5.28 -5.84 14.44
N GLU A 75 5.74 -4.65 14.83
CA GLU A 75 5.50 -4.08 16.15
C GLU A 75 4.03 -3.71 16.36
N ALA A 76 3.36 -3.18 15.33
CA ALA A 76 1.93 -2.86 15.37
C ALA A 76 1.06 -4.10 15.63
N VAL A 77 1.37 -5.22 14.96
CA VAL A 77 0.69 -6.50 15.18
C VAL A 77 0.98 -7.02 16.59
N THR A 78 2.24 -6.97 17.04
CA THR A 78 2.63 -7.36 18.41
C THR A 78 1.88 -6.53 19.46
N GLN A 79 1.81 -5.21 19.29
CA GLN A 79 1.07 -4.32 20.19
C GLN A 79 -0.43 -4.63 20.23
N GLN A 80 -1.01 -5.01 19.09
CA GLN A 80 -2.41 -5.39 18.98
C GLN A 80 -2.75 -6.69 19.73
N GLU A 81 -1.82 -7.64 19.84
CA GLU A 81 -2.02 -8.90 20.56
C GLU A 81 -2.26 -8.70 22.06
N PHE A 82 -1.72 -7.63 22.66
CA PHE A 82 -1.95 -7.27 24.06
C PHE A 82 -3.33 -6.68 24.34
N LEU A 83 -4.14 -6.44 23.30
CA LEU A 83 -5.41 -5.75 23.41
C LEU A 83 -6.58 -6.67 23.01
N THR A 84 -7.58 -6.73 23.89
CA THR A 84 -8.90 -7.33 23.60
C THR A 84 -10.00 -6.28 23.46
N ARG A 85 -9.65 -5.00 23.65
CA ARG A 85 -10.51 -3.81 23.52
C ARG A 85 -9.64 -2.58 23.31
N TYR A 86 -10.26 -1.47 22.94
CA TYR A 86 -9.56 -0.18 22.93
C TYR A 86 -8.98 0.14 24.32
N PRO A 87 -7.74 0.65 24.40
CA PRO A 87 -7.16 1.11 25.66
C PRO A 87 -7.89 2.36 26.17
N GLU A 88 -7.69 2.67 27.46
CA GLU A 88 -8.17 3.92 28.05
C GLU A 88 -7.47 5.12 27.42
N LYS A 89 -8.12 6.30 27.44
CA LYS A 89 -7.60 7.52 26.77
C LYS A 89 -6.15 7.84 27.12
N LYS A 90 -5.76 7.68 28.39
CA LYS A 90 -4.40 7.94 28.89
C LYS A 90 -3.35 6.94 28.38
N ASP A 91 -3.78 5.77 27.90
CA ASP A 91 -2.93 4.65 27.51
C ASP A 91 -2.88 4.47 25.98
N ILE A 92 -3.73 5.16 25.20
CA ILE A 92 -3.76 5.03 23.73
C ILE A 92 -2.36 5.24 23.14
N SER A 93 -1.64 6.28 23.57
CA SER A 93 -0.31 6.61 23.04
C SER A 93 0.76 5.56 23.31
N LYS A 94 0.55 4.63 24.26
CA LYS A 94 1.47 3.51 24.51
C LYS A 94 1.51 2.52 23.34
N TYR A 95 0.44 2.46 22.56
CA TYR A 95 0.30 1.60 21.38
C TYR A 95 0.64 2.38 20.11
N TRP A 96 1.79 3.05 20.13
CA TRP A 96 2.22 4.00 19.11
C TRP A 96 2.28 3.35 17.71
N ALA A 97 2.90 2.16 17.59
CA ALA A 97 3.07 1.48 16.32
C ALA A 97 1.71 1.03 15.77
N LEU A 98 0.88 0.43 16.63
CA LEU A 98 -0.48 0.03 16.28
C LEU A 98 -1.29 1.21 15.72
N ASN A 99 -1.25 2.34 16.42
CA ASN A 99 -1.99 3.53 16.06
C ASN A 99 -1.52 4.12 14.73
N ASP A 100 -0.20 4.29 14.57
CA ASP A 100 0.40 4.94 13.40
C ASP A 100 0.31 4.03 12.16
N VAL A 101 0.65 2.74 12.28
CA VAL A 101 0.51 1.77 11.19
C VAL A 101 -0.94 1.58 10.78
N GLY A 102 -1.87 1.44 11.74
CA GLY A 102 -3.29 1.37 11.43
C GLY A 102 -3.79 2.60 10.66
N THR A 103 -3.28 3.78 11.04
CA THR A 103 -3.56 5.03 10.33
C THR A 103 -2.96 5.07 8.94
N CYS A 104 -1.72 4.60 8.76
CA CYS A 104 -1.07 4.52 7.45
C CYS A 104 -1.78 3.54 6.51
N TYR A 105 -2.23 2.38 7.00
CA TYR A 105 -3.13 1.51 6.24
C TYR A 105 -4.42 2.24 5.83
N TYR A 106 -4.99 3.08 6.71
CA TYR A 106 -6.18 3.85 6.38
C TYR A 106 -5.90 4.88 5.29
N ILE A 107 -4.77 5.61 5.36
CA ILE A 107 -4.35 6.57 4.34
C ILE A 107 -4.08 5.88 3.01
N ALA A 108 -3.37 4.75 2.99
CA ALA A 108 -3.14 3.97 1.77
C ALA A 108 -4.47 3.55 1.13
N GLY A 109 -5.42 3.04 1.92
CA GLY A 109 -6.77 2.75 1.44
C GLY A 109 -7.51 3.98 0.90
N LEU A 110 -7.36 5.15 1.53
CA LEU A 110 -7.91 6.40 1.02
C LEU A 110 -7.28 6.84 -0.31
N VAL A 111 -5.96 6.66 -0.47
CA VAL A 111 -5.24 6.93 -1.71
C VAL A 111 -5.75 6.02 -2.82
N SER A 112 -5.81 4.71 -2.58
CA SER A 112 -6.31 3.74 -3.57
C SER A 112 -7.74 4.07 -4.01
N LEU A 113 -8.62 4.52 -3.10
CA LEU A 113 -9.95 5.02 -3.48
C LEU A 113 -9.91 6.26 -4.38
N LYS A 114 -8.93 7.15 -4.19
CA LYS A 114 -8.77 8.37 -5.01
C LYS A 114 -8.19 8.08 -6.39
N THR A 115 -7.40 7.01 -6.53
CA THR A 115 -6.80 6.59 -7.80
C THR A 115 -7.62 5.53 -8.55
N GLY A 116 -8.73 5.06 -7.97
CA GLY A 116 -9.63 4.08 -8.59
C GLY A 116 -9.25 2.61 -8.35
N GLU A 117 -8.26 2.36 -7.49
CA GLU A 117 -7.73 1.04 -7.14
C GLU A 117 -8.56 0.38 -6.03
N ASN A 118 -9.84 0.12 -6.31
CA ASN A 118 -10.81 -0.32 -5.31
C ASN A 118 -10.44 -1.64 -4.59
N GLU A 119 -9.81 -2.59 -5.29
CA GLU A 119 -9.39 -3.85 -4.68
C GLU A 119 -8.19 -3.69 -3.75
N GLN A 120 -7.25 -2.80 -4.08
CA GLN A 120 -6.16 -2.45 -3.15
C GLN A 120 -6.71 -1.75 -1.91
N ALA A 121 -7.62 -0.79 -2.10
CA ALA A 121 -8.32 -0.14 -1.00
C ALA A 121 -9.03 -1.14 -0.08
N ARG A 122 -9.72 -2.13 -0.67
CA ARG A 122 -10.37 -3.22 0.07
C ARG A 122 -9.35 -4.02 0.88
N GLY A 123 -8.19 -4.33 0.31
CA GLY A 123 -7.08 -5.00 1.00
C GLY A 123 -6.64 -4.24 2.25
N TYR A 124 -6.26 -2.96 2.09
CA TYR A 124 -5.80 -2.13 3.21
C TYR A 124 -6.85 -1.99 4.31
N PHE A 125 -8.10 -1.67 3.97
CA PHE A 125 -9.16 -1.55 4.99
C PHE A 125 -9.47 -2.89 5.66
N THR A 126 -9.42 -4.01 4.93
CA THR A 126 -9.63 -5.35 5.51
C THR A 126 -8.53 -5.67 6.52
N PHE A 127 -7.28 -5.36 6.22
CA PHE A 127 -6.16 -5.55 7.14
C PHE A 127 -6.39 -4.80 8.46
N ILE A 128 -6.80 -3.52 8.42
CA ILE A 128 -7.16 -2.77 9.64
C ILE A 128 -8.21 -3.52 10.46
N THR A 129 -9.27 -4.00 9.81
CA THR A 129 -10.40 -4.61 10.53
C THR A 129 -10.07 -5.95 11.17
N LYS A 130 -9.15 -6.71 10.58
CA LYS A 130 -8.79 -8.06 10.99
C LYS A 130 -7.55 -8.09 11.87
N SER A 131 -6.54 -7.30 11.53
CA SER A 131 -5.19 -7.38 12.08
C SER A 131 -4.86 -6.23 13.01
N LEU A 132 -5.52 -5.06 12.90
CA LEU A 132 -5.26 -3.87 13.74
C LEU A 132 -6.56 -3.25 14.32
N PRO A 133 -7.51 -4.04 14.86
CA PRO A 133 -8.85 -3.56 15.19
C PRO A 133 -8.91 -2.46 16.26
N TYR A 134 -7.88 -2.31 17.09
CA TYR A 134 -7.83 -1.33 18.19
C TYR A 134 -6.97 -0.09 17.93
N ALA A 135 -6.44 0.06 16.71
CA ALA A 135 -5.76 1.28 16.29
C ALA A 135 -6.64 2.53 16.47
N SER A 136 -6.02 3.59 16.99
CA SER A 136 -6.64 4.90 17.20
C SER A 136 -5.68 6.00 16.76
N CYS A 137 -6.16 6.96 15.97
CA CYS A 137 -5.33 8.06 15.48
C CYS A 137 -5.63 9.34 16.28
N TRP A 138 -4.58 10.10 16.61
CA TRP A 138 -4.72 11.43 17.18
C TRP A 138 -5.27 12.40 16.13
N ASP A 139 -6.29 13.17 16.52
CA ASP A 139 -6.75 14.35 15.78
C ASP A 139 -6.15 15.60 16.47
N PRO A 140 -5.48 16.50 15.72
CA PRO A 140 -4.97 17.76 16.25
C PRO A 140 -6.01 18.62 17.00
N LYS A 141 -7.31 18.36 16.80
CA LYS A 141 -8.41 19.01 17.52
C LYS A 141 -8.68 18.44 18.93
N GLY A 142 -7.86 17.50 19.41
CA GLY A 142 -7.82 17.13 20.83
C GLY A 142 -8.47 15.78 21.18
N TRP A 143 -8.74 14.92 20.21
CA TRP A 143 -9.34 13.60 20.44
C TRP A 143 -8.64 12.50 19.65
N TYR A 144 -8.83 11.25 20.08
CA TYR A 144 -8.49 10.09 19.28
C TYR A 144 -9.73 9.56 18.56
N TRP A 145 -9.66 9.36 17.26
CA TRP A 145 -10.67 8.62 16.51
C TRP A 145 -10.23 7.18 16.31
N LYS A 146 -11.21 6.29 16.17
CA LYS A 146 -10.96 4.84 16.06
C LYS A 146 -10.84 4.47 14.58
N VAL A 147 -9.76 3.78 14.21
CA VAL A 147 -9.45 3.53 12.80
C VAL A 147 -10.39 2.48 12.19
N ARG A 148 -10.61 1.36 12.88
CA ARG A 148 -11.47 0.26 12.39
C ARG A 148 -12.90 0.72 12.03
N PRO A 149 -13.63 1.49 12.85
CA PRO A 149 -14.95 2.00 12.46
C PRO A 149 -14.94 2.81 11.16
N GLU A 150 -13.92 3.66 10.96
CA GLU A 150 -13.80 4.44 9.72
C GLU A 150 -13.45 3.55 8.52
N ALA A 151 -12.56 2.57 8.68
CA ALA A 151 -12.25 1.58 7.64
C ALA A 151 -13.49 0.77 7.23
N ASN A 152 -14.30 0.32 8.21
CA ASN A 152 -15.55 -0.40 7.95
C ASN A 152 -16.54 0.42 7.12
N LYS A 153 -16.66 1.73 7.38
CA LYS A 153 -17.51 2.62 6.55
C LYS A 153 -17.04 2.66 5.09
N LYS A 154 -15.73 2.62 4.83
CA LYS A 154 -15.19 2.57 3.47
C LYS A 154 -15.46 1.23 2.81
N LEU A 155 -15.24 0.11 3.51
CA LEU A 155 -15.53 -1.24 3.02
C LEU A 155 -17.00 -1.42 2.66
N GLN A 156 -17.93 -0.85 3.43
CA GLN A 156 -19.37 -0.91 3.12
C GLN A 156 -19.69 -0.22 1.79
N LYS A 157 -19.06 0.93 1.51
CA LYS A 157 -19.24 1.66 0.24
C LYS A 157 -18.64 0.91 -0.96
N LEU A 158 -17.56 0.15 -0.75
CA LEU A 158 -16.92 -0.68 -1.79
C LEU A 158 -17.69 -1.98 -2.12
N LYS A 159 -18.77 -2.28 -1.41
CA LYS A 159 -19.65 -3.44 -1.67
C LYS A 159 -20.91 -3.07 -2.47
N GLN A 160 -21.16 -1.78 -2.64
CA GLN A 160 -22.29 -1.22 -3.40
C GLN A 160 -21.85 -1.02 -4.85
#